data_AF-A0A969XPN8-F1
#
_entry.id   AF-A0A969XPN8-F1
#
_cell.length_a   1.000
_cell.length_b   1.000
_cell.length_c   1.000
_cell.angle_alpha   90.00
_cell.angle_beta   90.00
_cell.angle_gamma   90.00
#
_symmetry.space_group_name_H-M   'P 1'
#
loop_
_entity.id
_entity.type
_entity.pdbx_description
1 polymer ?
#
loop_
_entity_poly.entity_id
_entity_poly.type
_entity_poly.pdbx_seq_one_letter_code
_entity_poly.pdbx_strand_id
1 'polypeptide(L)' 'MSTVPLAAVVQPTLADAVDETLAAALAGSQATCLWCGARDIDVRSADLWSGAVVVRCRVCGAELDGVVPRHLREVPR' A
#
# COMPACT_ATOMS: atom_id res chain seq x y z
N MET A 1 -35.36 19.20 17.36
CA MET A 1 -34.56 18.90 16.15
C MET A 1 -33.16 18.56 16.64
N SER A 2 -32.70 17.33 16.46
CA SER A 2 -31.39 16.86 16.93
C SER A 2 -30.38 17.04 15.81
N THR A 3 -29.42 17.95 15.98
CA THR A 3 -28.27 18.11 15.08
C THR A 3 -27.19 17.13 15.49
N VAL A 4 -27.39 15.85 15.17
CA VAL A 4 -26.32 14.86 15.30
C VAL A 4 -25.24 15.25 14.29
N PRO A 5 -23.99 15.54 14.72
CA PRO A 5 -22.94 15.85 13.78
C PRO A 5 -22.74 14.64 12.89
N LEU A 6 -22.83 14.85 11.57
CA LEU A 6 -22.44 13.84 10.60
C LEU A 6 -20.93 13.65 10.80
N ALA A 7 -20.55 12.62 11.56
CA ALA A 7 -19.16 12.21 11.62
C ALA A 7 -18.78 11.80 10.19
N ALA A 8 -18.01 12.65 9.50
CA ALA A 8 -17.49 12.33 8.19
C ALA A 8 -16.53 11.15 8.37
N VAL A 9 -16.99 9.95 8.06
CA VAL A 9 -16.12 8.78 7.99
C VAL A 9 -15.18 9.04 6.81
N VAL A 10 -13.91 9.30 7.12
CA VAL A 10 -12.88 9.39 6.09
C VAL A 10 -12.73 7.99 5.51
N GLN A 11 -13.22 7.79 4.30
CA GLN A 11 -13.04 6.52 3.60
C GLN A 11 -11.65 6.52 2.97
N PRO A 12 -10.85 5.46 3.18
CA PRO A 12 -9.57 5.33 2.51
C PRO A 12 -9.78 5.30 1.00
N THR A 13 -8.95 6.05 0.30
CA THR A 13 -8.94 6.10 -1.15
C THR A 13 -8.13 4.93 -1.71
N LEU A 14 -8.24 4.71 -3.02
CA LEU A 14 -7.37 3.77 -3.71
C LEU A 14 -5.89 4.18 -3.60
N ALA A 15 -5.60 5.49 -3.57
CA ALA A 15 -4.24 5.97 -3.42
C ALA A 15 -3.65 5.57 -2.06
N ASP A 16 -4.44 5.69 -0.98
CA ASP A 16 -4.02 5.26 0.36
C ASP A 16 -3.70 3.75 0.37
N ALA A 17 -4.55 2.93 -0.25
CA ALA A 17 -4.33 1.48 -0.33
C ALA A 17 -3.09 1.11 -1.18
N VAL A 18 -2.79 1.88 -2.23
CA VAL A 18 -1.56 1.75 -3.04
C VAL A 18 -0.34 2.08 -2.19
N ASP A 19 -0.36 3.20 -1.47
CA ASP A 19 0.74 3.65 -0.63
C ASP A 19 1.03 2.63 0.50
N GLU A 20 0.00 2.12 1.16
CA GLU A 20 0.13 1.07 2.18
C GLU A 20 0.70 -0.24 1.60
N THR A 21 0.26 -0.64 0.40
CA THR A 21 0.75 -1.85 -0.29
C THR A 21 2.24 -1.72 -0.62
N LEU A 22 2.66 -0.57 -1.15
CA LEU A 22 4.06 -0.29 -1.47
C LEU A 22 4.91 -0.19 -0.19
N ALA A 23 4.39 0.43 0.88
CA ALA A 23 5.07 0.52 2.17
C ALA A 23 5.27 -0.86 2.81
N ALA A 24 4.24 -1.71 2.78
CA ALA A 24 4.33 -3.09 3.26
C ALA A 24 5.40 -3.88 2.50
N ALA A 25 5.44 -3.74 1.17
CA ALA A 25 6.47 -4.37 0.34
C ALA A 25 7.88 -3.85 0.63
N LEU A 26 8.06 -2.55 0.85
CA LEU A 26 9.33 -1.95 1.25
C LEU A 26 9.80 -2.46 2.62
N ALA A 27 8.86 -2.65 3.56
CA ALA A 27 9.12 -3.17 4.90
C ALA A 27 9.31 -4.70 4.93
N GLY A 28 9.17 -5.40 3.79
CA GLY A 28 9.22 -6.87 3.73
C GLY A 28 8.02 -7.56 4.38
N SER A 29 6.93 -6.83 4.61
CA SER A 29 5.67 -7.36 5.14
C SER A 29 4.81 -7.98 4.04
N GLN A 30 3.91 -8.89 4.42
CA GLN A 30 3.00 -9.54 3.48
C GLN A 30 1.92 -8.56 3.00
N ALA A 31 1.92 -8.25 1.70
CA ALA A 31 0.90 -7.45 1.05
C ALA A 31 -0.17 -8.32 0.37
N THR A 32 -1.35 -7.75 0.13
CA THR A 32 -2.42 -8.39 -0.65
C THR A 32 -2.58 -7.66 -1.98
N CYS A 33 -2.85 -8.41 -3.04
CA CYS A 33 -3.13 -7.87 -4.36
C CYS A 33 -4.38 -6.99 -4.34
N LEU A 34 -4.23 -5.71 -4.67
CA LEU A 34 -5.34 -4.74 -4.70
C LEU A 34 -6.44 -5.11 -5.71
N TRP A 35 -6.09 -5.88 -6.75
CA TRP A 35 -7.00 -6.21 -7.83
C TRP A 35 -7.72 -7.55 -7.63
N CYS A 36 -7.00 -8.61 -7.24
CA CYS A 36 -7.56 -9.96 -7.14
C CYS A 36 -7.66 -10.51 -5.71
N GLY A 37 -7.14 -9.78 -4.71
CA GLY A 37 -7.18 -10.20 -3.31
C GLY A 37 -6.22 -11.35 -2.95
N ALA A 38 -5.41 -11.85 -3.89
CA ALA A 38 -4.42 -12.88 -3.60
C ALA A 38 -3.24 -12.34 -2.78
N ARG A 39 -2.65 -13.18 -1.92
CA ARG A 39 -1.48 -12.84 -1.09
C ARG A 39 -0.14 -13.23 -1.70
N ASP A 40 -0.15 -13.83 -2.89
CA ASP A 40 1.05 -14.22 -3.61
C ASP A 40 1.58 -13.02 -4.43
N ILE A 41 2.24 -12.12 -3.70
CA ILE A 41 2.88 -10.91 -4.20
C ILE A 41 4.41 -11.12 -4.22
N ASP A 42 5.00 -10.83 -5.37
CA ASP A 42 6.43 -10.88 -5.61
C ASP A 42 7.01 -9.46 -5.63
N VAL A 43 7.91 -9.15 -4.71
CA VAL A 43 8.63 -7.87 -4.70
C VAL A 43 9.77 -7.96 -5.70
N ARG A 44 9.64 -7.25 -6.83
CA ARG A 44 10.64 -7.26 -7.92
C ARG A 44 11.82 -6.37 -7.62
N SER A 45 11.57 -5.22 -7.00
CA SER A 45 12.59 -4.29 -6.55
C SER A 45 12.08 -3.50 -5.37
N ALA A 46 12.95 -3.25 -4.40
CA ALA A 46 12.71 -2.34 -3.28
C ALA A 46 14.01 -1.59 -2.98
N ASP A 47 14.04 -0.31 -3.29
CA ASP A 47 15.15 0.58 -2.97
C ASP A 47 14.84 1.35 -1.69
N LEU A 48 15.55 1.01 -0.61
CA LEU A 48 15.38 1.63 0.71
C LEU A 48 15.82 3.10 0.73
N TRP A 49 16.71 3.51 -0.17
CA TRP A 49 17.19 4.90 -0.23
C TRP A 49 16.18 5.80 -0.93
N SER A 50 15.79 5.45 -2.17
CA SER A 50 14.81 6.24 -2.91
C SER A 50 13.37 5.98 -2.48
N GLY A 51 13.09 4.83 -1.87
CA GLY A 51 11.75 4.30 -1.57
C GLY A 51 11.00 3.80 -2.79
N ALA A 52 11.67 3.64 -3.94
CA ALA A 52 11.08 3.07 -5.13
C ALA A 52 10.82 1.56 -4.92
N VAL A 53 9.61 1.13 -5.25
CA VAL A 53 9.15 -0.25 -5.08
C VAL A 53 8.41 -0.68 -6.33
N VAL A 54 8.65 -1.93 -6.74
CA VAL A 54 7.88 -2.60 -7.79
C VAL A 54 7.44 -3.95 -7.26
N VAL A 55 6.13 -4.22 -7.30
CA VAL A 55 5.54 -5.50 -6.91
C VAL A 55 4.70 -6.08 -8.03
N ARG A 56 4.64 -7.40 -8.09
CA ARG A 56 3.82 -8.13 -9.05
C ARG A 56 3.03 -9.24 -8.37
N CYS A 57 1.73 -9.30 -8.63
CA CYS A 57 0.92 -10.44 -8.21
C CYS A 57 1.19 -11.65 -9.13
N ARG A 58 1.54 -12.80 -8.55
CA ARG A 58 1.78 -14.04 -9.32
C ARG A 58 0.50 -14.72 -9.80
N VAL A 59 -0.64 -14.39 -9.20
CA VAL A 59 -1.96 -14.99 -9.54
C VAL A 59 -2.62 -14.29 -10.72
N CYS A 60 -2.85 -12.97 -10.62
CA CYS A 60 -3.52 -12.22 -11.70
C CYS A 60 -2.55 -11.51 -12.65
N GLY A 61 -1.25 -11.49 -12.33
CA GLY A 61 -0.21 -10.85 -13.15
C GLY A 61 -0.11 -9.34 -13.00
N ALA A 62 -0.99 -8.68 -12.23
CA ALA A 62 -0.99 -7.24 -12.05
C ALA A 62 0.32 -6.73 -11.41
N GLU A 63 0.80 -5.60 -11.91
CA GLU A 63 2.04 -4.94 -11.49
C GLU A 63 1.71 -3.57 -10.90
N LEU A 64 2.39 -3.24 -9.79
CA LEU A 64 2.32 -1.94 -9.14
C LEU A 64 3.74 -1.38 -9.00
N ASP A 65 3.95 -0.18 -9.50
CA ASP A 65 5.18 0.58 -9.33
C ASP A 65 4.91 1.92 -8.66
N GLY A 66 5.83 2.36 -7.82
CA GLY A 66 5.71 3.66 -7.17
C GLY A 66 6.83 3.97 -6.20
N VAL A 67 6.74 5.14 -5.59
CA VAL A 67 7.69 5.61 -4.57
C VAL A 67 6.94 5.79 -3.26
N VAL A 68 7.32 5.02 -2.24
CA VAL A 68 6.68 5.09 -0.92
C VAL A 68 6.90 6.48 -0.32
N PRO A 69 5.84 7.20 0.10
CA PRO A 69 5.98 8.50 0.77
C PRO A 69 6.88 8.41 2.01
N ARG A 70 7.70 9.44 2.26
CA ARG A 70 8.68 9.42 3.37
C ARG A 70 8.06 9.13 4.74
N HIS A 71 6.87 9.67 5.00
CA HIS A 71 6.17 9.49 6.28
C HIS A 71 5.72 8.03 6.53
N LEU A 72 5.66 7.19 5.49
CA LEU A 72 5.34 5.76 5.61
C LEU A 72 6.60 4.87 5.67
N ARG A 73 7.79 5.44 5.49
CA ARG A 73 9.07 4.71 5.61
C ARG A 73 9.58 4.65 7.04
N GLU A 74 9.07 5.51 7.90
CA GLU A 74 9.49 5.58 9.30
C GLU A 74 8.90 4.38 10.06
N VAL A 75 9.77 3.46 10.47
CA VAL A 75 9.38 2.38 11.39
C VAL A 75 9.10 3.02 12.75
N PRO A 76 7.88 2.87 13.32
CA PRO A 76 7.62 3.28 14.69
C PRO A 76 8.59 2.51 15.60
N ARG A 77 9.39 3.25 16.39
CA ARG A 77 10.28 2.65 17.40
C ARG A 77 9.50 2.06 18.56
#